data_AF-A0A7H8S2K9-F1
#
_entry.id   AF-A0A7H8S2K9-F1
#
_cell.length_a   1.000
_cell.length_b   1.000
_cell.length_c   1.000
_cell.angle_alpha   90.00
_cell.angle_beta   90.00
_cell.angle_gamma   90.00
#
_symmetry.space_group_name_H-M   'P 1'
#
loop_
_entity.id
_entity.type
_entity.pdbx_description
1 polymer ?
#
loop_
_entity_poly.entity_id
_entity_poly.type
_entity_poly.pdbx_seq_one_letter_code
_entity_poly.pdbx_strand_id
1 'polypeptide(L)'
;MATTMDREQETLWDTVKFLNQLHDKEKAEILLKTTIEKSLRLMNVYTPVVLQLHFPIPSDNDLDELKQLDAAIRGKMETSQSEQAFEEVLDYIDMISKMTKKPQETNKKMLASILEKKTKKTARVGKRAHAPLDKLAAAEANKESNQQFYTTSEAAHKLGLSDQTIRRMCENGKFKGAYRSEGGHWRIPEDNFITSKKQDKKIDELFEQIDRKNREAGDVDEFDL
;
A
#
# COMPACT_ATOMS: atom_id res chain seq x y z
N MET A 1 5.62 19.58 13.45
CA MET A 1 7.00 19.07 13.63
C MET A 1 7.27 18.16 12.46
N ALA A 2 8.25 18.45 11.61
CA ALA A 2 8.55 17.60 10.45
C ALA A 2 8.87 16.18 10.91
N THR A 3 8.16 15.20 10.38
CA THR A 3 8.36 13.79 10.70
C THR A 3 9.72 13.32 10.16
N THR A 4 10.29 12.24 10.70
CA THR A 4 11.52 11.64 10.17
C THR A 4 11.41 11.32 8.68
N MET A 5 10.20 10.97 8.23
CA MET A 5 9.89 10.70 6.83
C MET A 5 9.92 11.95 5.93
N ASP A 6 9.62 13.14 6.46
CA ASP A 6 9.71 14.40 5.70
C ASP A 6 11.16 14.75 5.38
N ARG A 7 12.07 14.58 6.35
CA ARG A 7 13.51 14.85 6.17
C ARG A 7 14.15 13.92 5.13
N GLU A 8 13.76 12.64 5.13
CA GLU A 8 14.19 11.70 4.11
C GLU A 8 13.67 12.06 2.72
N GLN A 9 12.46 12.61 2.62
CA GLN A 9 11.89 13.00 1.34
C GLN A 9 12.53 14.28 0.79
N GLU A 10 12.82 15.26 1.64
CA GLU A 10 13.55 16.47 1.25
C GLU A 10 14.96 16.14 0.73
N THR A 11 15.68 15.26 1.43
CA THR A 11 17.02 14.81 1.02
C THR A 11 17.01 14.05 -0.31
N LEU A 12 15.95 13.28 -0.61
CA LEU A 12 15.77 12.64 -1.92
C LEU A 12 15.60 13.67 -3.05
N TRP A 13 14.80 14.72 -2.85
CA TRP A 13 14.65 15.79 -3.84
C TRP A 13 15.95 16.54 -4.09
N ASP A 14 16.70 16.86 -3.04
CA ASP A 14 17.99 17.54 -3.15
C ASP A 14 19.03 16.66 -3.88
N THR A 15 18.97 15.35 -3.66
CA THR A 15 19.83 14.38 -4.38
C THR A 15 19.46 14.30 -5.88
N VAL A 16 18.17 14.33 -6.22
CA VAL A 16 17.73 14.36 -7.62
C VAL A 16 18.23 15.63 -8.32
N LYS A 17 18.12 16.78 -7.66
CA LYS A 17 18.64 18.06 -8.17
C LYS A 17 20.15 18.02 -8.39
N PHE A 18 20.89 17.49 -7.43
CA PHE A 18 22.34 17.33 -7.52
C PHE A 18 22.76 16.43 -8.69
N LEU A 19 22.08 15.30 -8.90
CA LEU A 19 22.39 14.40 -10.02
C LEU A 19 22.01 14.99 -11.38
N ASN A 20 20.96 15.82 -11.44
CA ASN A 20 20.59 16.56 -12.64
C ASN A 20 21.71 17.54 -13.05
N GLN A 21 22.28 18.25 -12.06
CA GLN A 21 23.39 19.19 -12.24
C GLN A 21 24.71 18.50 -12.65
N LEU A 22 24.94 17.27 -12.19
CA LEU A 22 26.09 16.46 -12.60
C LEU A 22 25.95 15.84 -14.01
N HIS A 23 24.86 16.10 -14.72
CA HIS A 23 24.54 15.51 -16.02
C HIS A 23 24.50 13.97 -16.04
N ASP A 24 24.36 13.32 -14.88
CA ASP A 24 24.17 11.87 -14.76
C ASP A 24 22.67 11.54 -14.94
N LYS A 25 22.23 11.63 -16.20
CA LYS A 25 20.83 11.61 -16.61
C LYS A 25 20.11 10.31 -16.24
N GLU A 26 20.81 9.18 -16.32
CA GLU A 26 20.24 7.87 -16.01
C GLU A 26 19.97 7.73 -14.51
N LYS A 27 20.93 8.12 -13.66
CA LYS A 27 20.75 8.06 -12.20
C LYS A 27 19.74 9.09 -11.70
N ALA A 28 19.73 10.30 -12.28
CA ALA A 28 18.74 11.32 -11.97
C ALA A 28 17.31 10.85 -12.32
N GLU A 29 17.12 10.23 -13.48
CA GLU A 29 15.82 9.69 -13.89
C GLU A 29 15.35 8.55 -12.96
N ILE A 30 16.25 7.64 -12.56
CA ILE A 30 15.92 6.54 -11.64
C ILE A 30 15.52 7.07 -10.26
N LEU A 31 16.29 8.02 -9.70
CA LEU A 31 15.95 8.61 -8.41
C LEU A 31 14.67 9.45 -8.49
N LEU A 32 14.46 10.21 -9.56
CA LEU A 32 13.22 10.97 -9.76
C LEU A 32 11.99 10.04 -9.75
N LYS A 33 12.04 8.93 -10.49
CA LYS A 33 10.97 7.91 -10.49
C LYS A 33 10.69 7.38 -9.09
N THR A 34 11.75 7.03 -8.37
CA THR A 34 11.67 6.48 -7.02
C THR A 34 11.08 7.49 -6.04
N THR A 35 11.48 8.77 -6.14
CA THR A 35 11.00 9.86 -5.29
C THR A 35 9.53 10.17 -5.55
N ILE A 36 9.10 10.23 -6.82
CA ILE A 36 7.70 10.42 -7.21
C ILE A 36 6.83 9.24 -6.73
N GLU A 37 7.31 8.00 -6.91
CA GLU A 37 6.58 6.82 -6.46
C GLU A 37 6.44 6.81 -4.93
N LYS A 38 7.50 7.14 -4.18
CA LYS A 38 7.48 7.27 -2.73
C LYS A 38 6.46 8.34 -2.31
N SER A 39 6.48 9.51 -2.93
CA SER A 39 5.49 10.58 -2.70
C SER A 39 4.05 10.08 -2.91
N LEU A 40 3.76 9.47 -4.07
CA LEU A 40 2.42 8.97 -4.39
C LEU A 40 1.95 7.85 -3.44
N ARG A 41 2.87 7.02 -2.93
CA ARG A 41 2.56 6.02 -1.90
C ARG A 41 2.14 6.67 -0.59
N LEU A 42 2.86 7.72 -0.14
CA LEU A 42 2.52 8.46 1.08
C LEU A 42 1.14 9.11 0.97
N MET A 43 0.76 9.55 -0.23
CA MET A 43 -0.56 10.13 -0.51
C MET A 43 -1.68 9.07 -0.68
N ASN A 44 -1.36 7.77 -0.54
CA ASN A 44 -2.28 6.64 -0.81
C ASN A 44 -2.77 6.57 -2.29
N VAL A 45 -2.08 7.27 -3.20
CA VAL A 45 -2.36 7.34 -4.65
C VAL A 45 -1.37 6.48 -5.44
N TYR A 46 -1.00 5.33 -4.88
CA TYR A 46 -0.03 4.42 -5.50
C TYR A 46 -0.42 4.05 -6.93
N THR A 47 0.47 4.35 -7.88
CA THR A 47 0.37 3.93 -9.27
C THR A 47 1.68 3.25 -9.69
N PRO A 48 1.67 1.96 -10.05
CA PRO A 48 2.86 1.27 -10.56
C PRO A 48 3.30 1.79 -11.93
N VAL A 49 2.48 2.63 -12.56
CA VAL A 49 2.73 3.22 -13.88
C VAL A 49 3.93 4.17 -13.88
N VAL A 50 4.24 4.82 -12.75
CA VAL A 50 5.34 5.82 -12.64
C VAL A 50 6.69 5.23 -13.03
N LEU A 51 6.98 4.00 -12.61
CA LEU A 51 8.23 3.29 -12.92
C LEU A 51 8.41 3.01 -14.43
N GLN A 52 7.30 2.96 -15.17
CA GLN A 52 7.28 2.69 -16.62
C GLN A 52 7.35 3.97 -17.45
N LEU A 53 7.25 5.15 -16.83
CA LEU A 53 7.36 6.42 -17.53
C LEU A 53 8.80 6.73 -17.87
N HIS A 54 9.01 7.44 -18.97
CA HIS A 54 10.30 8.02 -19.32
C HIS A 54 10.24 9.53 -19.17
N PHE A 55 11.13 10.05 -18.35
CA PHE A 55 11.26 11.47 -18.10
C PHE A 55 12.47 11.96 -18.91
N PRO A 56 12.30 12.75 -19.99
CA PRO A 56 13.36 13.63 -20.44
C PRO A 56 13.85 14.50 -19.27
N ILE A 57 15.11 14.95 -19.38
CA ILE A 57 15.81 15.75 -18.37
C ILE A 57 14.87 16.86 -17.86
N PRO A 58 14.46 16.81 -16.59
CA PRO A 58 13.63 17.86 -16.01
C PRO A 58 14.46 19.15 -15.90
N SER A 59 13.83 20.30 -16.09
CA SER A 59 14.50 21.56 -15.76
C SER A 59 14.56 21.71 -14.23
N ASP A 60 15.55 22.46 -13.73
CA ASP A 60 15.67 22.73 -12.30
C ASP A 60 14.42 23.43 -11.74
N ASN A 61 13.72 24.22 -12.57
CA ASN A 61 12.45 24.85 -12.20
C ASN A 61 11.31 23.82 -12.02
N ASP A 62 11.22 22.83 -12.91
CA ASP A 62 10.20 21.77 -12.81
C ASP A 62 10.40 20.92 -11.56
N LEU A 63 11.67 20.67 -11.17
CA LEU A 63 12.01 19.94 -9.94
C LEU A 63 11.62 20.72 -8.68
N ASP A 64 11.87 22.03 -8.66
CA ASP A 64 11.51 22.89 -7.54
C ASP A 64 9.98 23.02 -7.39
N GLU A 65 9.24 23.15 -8.50
CA GLU A 65 7.78 23.17 -8.51
C GLU A 65 7.18 21.84 -8.02
N LEU A 66 7.73 20.70 -8.46
CA LEU A 66 7.34 19.38 -7.95
C LEU A 66 7.59 19.24 -6.44
N LYS A 67 8.75 19.70 -5.96
CA LYS A 67 9.09 19.67 -4.53
C LYS A 67 8.12 20.50 -3.69
N GLN A 68 7.70 21.66 -4.20
CA GLN A 68 6.72 22.52 -3.53
C GLN A 68 5.33 21.88 -3.49
N LEU A 69 4.87 21.30 -4.60
CA LEU A 69 3.59 20.57 -4.65
C LEU A 69 3.59 19.39 -3.67
N ASP A 70 4.67 18.63 -3.63
CA ASP A 70 4.85 17.48 -2.72
C ASP A 70 4.78 17.91 -1.24
N ALA A 71 5.40 19.04 -0.88
CA ALA A 71 5.32 19.61 0.46
C ALA A 71 3.91 20.15 0.80
N ALA A 72 3.26 20.82 -0.17
CA ALA A 72 1.91 21.37 0.00
C ALA A 72 0.87 20.27 0.25
N ILE A 73 0.94 19.18 -0.53
CA ILE A 73 0.02 18.04 -0.37
C ILE A 73 0.21 17.41 1.00
N ARG A 74 1.46 17.19 1.45
CA ARG A 74 1.72 16.65 2.79
C ARG A 74 1.13 17.51 3.90
N GLY A 75 1.36 18.82 3.86
CA GLY A 75 0.81 19.75 4.86
C GLY A 75 -0.72 19.74 4.93
N LYS A 76 -1.39 19.57 3.79
CA LYS A 76 -2.87 19.55 3.70
C LYS A 76 -3.49 18.19 4.01
N MET A 77 -2.75 17.11 3.81
CA MET A 77 -3.17 15.75 4.20
C MET A 77 -3.21 15.56 5.72
N GLU A 78 -2.43 16.34 6.49
CA GLU A 78 -2.48 16.35 7.95
C GLU A 78 -3.70 17.09 8.53
N THR A 79 -4.26 18.06 7.78
CA THR A 79 -5.28 19.01 8.29
C THR A 79 -6.73 18.65 7.90
N SER A 80 -7.00 17.44 7.42
CA SER A 80 -8.33 16.96 6.99
C SER A 80 -8.97 17.74 5.83
N GLN A 81 -8.21 18.56 5.09
CA GLN A 81 -8.67 19.29 3.90
C GLN A 81 -8.62 18.41 2.65
N SER A 82 -9.49 17.39 2.62
CA SER A 82 -9.40 16.33 1.60
C SER A 82 -9.57 16.81 0.16
N GLU A 83 -10.47 17.75 -0.13
CA GLU A 83 -10.75 18.20 -1.50
C GLU A 83 -9.58 18.98 -2.12
N GLN A 84 -9.06 19.98 -1.40
CA GLN A 84 -7.89 20.75 -1.84
C GLN A 84 -6.66 19.85 -2.01
N ALA A 85 -6.40 18.95 -1.05
CA ALA A 85 -5.31 17.98 -1.16
C ALA A 85 -5.39 17.15 -2.44
N PHE A 86 -6.60 16.79 -2.90
CA PHE A 86 -6.77 16.08 -4.16
C PHE A 86 -6.60 16.97 -5.39
N GLU A 87 -6.96 18.25 -5.34
CA GLU A 87 -6.64 19.22 -6.41
C GLU A 87 -5.12 19.34 -6.58
N GLU A 88 -4.36 19.48 -5.50
CA GLU A 88 -2.90 19.56 -5.60
C GLU A 88 -2.27 18.24 -6.07
N VAL A 89 -2.88 17.09 -5.75
CA VAL A 89 -2.47 15.81 -6.34
C VAL A 89 -2.72 15.78 -7.85
N LEU A 90 -3.81 16.36 -8.34
CA LEU A 90 -4.09 16.46 -9.77
C LEU A 90 -3.07 17.38 -10.46
N ASP A 91 -2.74 18.51 -9.86
CA ASP A 91 -1.69 19.42 -10.34
C ASP A 91 -0.32 18.74 -10.37
N TYR A 92 -0.01 17.94 -9.34
CA TYR A 92 1.21 17.13 -9.27
C TYR A 92 1.27 16.09 -10.40
N ILE A 93 0.17 15.37 -10.66
CA ILE A 93 0.09 14.41 -11.77
C ILE A 93 0.19 15.10 -13.13
N ASP A 94 -0.41 16.28 -13.28
CA ASP A 94 -0.30 17.07 -14.51
C ASP A 94 1.13 17.54 -14.76
N MET A 95 1.83 17.99 -13.72
CA MET A 95 3.23 18.39 -13.78
C MET A 95 4.14 17.22 -14.21
N ILE A 96 4.00 16.07 -13.55
CA ILE A 96 4.68 14.82 -13.93
C ILE A 96 4.43 14.50 -15.41
N SER A 97 3.17 14.64 -15.84
CA SER A 97 2.77 14.32 -17.20
C SER A 97 3.42 15.26 -18.22
N LYS A 98 3.47 16.57 -17.95
CA LYS A 98 4.12 17.58 -18.82
C LYS A 98 5.61 17.30 -19.04
N MET A 99 6.30 16.75 -18.05
CA MET A 99 7.70 16.34 -18.16
C MET A 99 7.90 15.04 -18.94
N THR A 100 6.85 14.35 -19.40
CA THR A 100 7.00 13.16 -20.24
C THR A 100 6.89 13.46 -21.73
N LYS A 101 7.42 12.57 -22.59
CA LYS A 101 7.30 12.69 -24.05
C LYS A 101 5.85 12.73 -24.55
N LYS A 102 4.89 12.21 -23.78
CA LYS A 102 3.47 12.14 -24.15
C LYS A 102 2.55 12.55 -23.00
N PRO A 103 2.43 13.86 -22.70
CA PRO A 103 1.74 14.34 -21.52
C PRO A 103 0.30 13.84 -21.36
N GLN A 104 -0.50 13.91 -22.42
CA GLN A 104 -1.91 13.49 -22.35
C GLN A 104 -2.07 11.97 -22.18
N GLU A 105 -1.17 11.17 -22.74
CA GLU A 105 -1.23 9.71 -22.61
C GLU A 105 -0.81 9.29 -21.18
N THR A 106 0.25 9.91 -20.65
CA THR A 106 0.73 9.72 -19.29
C THR A 106 -0.32 10.09 -18.24
N ASN A 107 -0.91 11.28 -18.37
CA ASN A 107 -1.94 11.76 -17.45
C ASN A 107 -3.13 10.77 -17.41
N LYS A 108 -3.65 10.39 -18.58
CA LYS A 108 -4.75 9.41 -18.70
C LYS A 108 -4.39 8.07 -18.08
N LYS A 109 -3.17 7.57 -18.31
CA LYS A 109 -2.70 6.30 -17.74
C LYS A 109 -2.57 6.36 -16.21
N MET A 110 -2.06 7.46 -15.67
CA MET A 110 -1.94 7.66 -14.22
C MET A 110 -3.33 7.74 -13.57
N LEU A 111 -4.23 8.58 -14.10
CA LEU A 111 -5.60 8.69 -13.60
C LEU A 111 -6.35 7.36 -13.73
N ALA A 112 -6.21 6.66 -14.86
CA ALA A 112 -6.81 5.35 -15.06
C ALA A 112 -6.29 4.33 -14.03
N SER A 113 -4.99 4.32 -13.74
CA SER A 113 -4.42 3.44 -12.70
C SER A 113 -4.96 3.73 -11.30
N ILE A 114 -5.19 5.01 -10.97
CA ILE A 114 -5.77 5.41 -9.68
C ILE A 114 -7.23 4.97 -9.60
N LEU A 115 -8.00 5.23 -10.66
CA LEU A 115 -9.41 4.89 -10.74
C LEU A 115 -9.64 3.37 -10.78
N GLU A 116 -8.82 2.61 -11.51
CA GLU A 116 -8.93 1.15 -11.59
C GLU A 116 -8.75 0.50 -10.22
N LYS A 117 -7.87 1.03 -9.37
CA LYS A 117 -7.69 0.56 -8.00
C LYS A 117 -8.92 0.84 -7.12
N LYS A 118 -9.58 1.99 -7.31
CA LYS A 118 -10.84 2.33 -6.62
C LYS A 118 -12.00 1.45 -7.14
N THR A 119 -12.11 1.23 -8.45
CA THR A 119 -13.19 0.45 -9.06
C THR A 119 -13.05 -1.05 -8.84
N LYS A 120 -11.83 -1.61 -8.76
CA LYS A 120 -11.63 -3.03 -8.36
C LYS A 120 -12.00 -3.27 -6.89
N LYS A 121 -11.89 -2.27 -6.02
CA LYS A 121 -12.43 -2.31 -4.65
C LYS A 121 -13.97 -2.30 -4.63
N THR A 122 -14.63 -1.54 -5.51
CA THR A 122 -16.11 -1.46 -5.57
C THR A 122 -16.76 -2.56 -6.42
N ALA A 123 -16.11 -3.06 -7.45
CA ALA A 123 -16.60 -4.16 -8.31
C ALA A 123 -16.63 -5.53 -7.60
N ARG A 124 -15.87 -5.69 -6.51
CA ARG A 124 -16.02 -6.83 -5.59
C ARG A 124 -17.29 -6.75 -4.75
N VAL A 125 -17.90 -5.57 -4.63
CA VAL A 125 -19.17 -5.34 -3.92
C VAL A 125 -20.37 -5.43 -4.89
N GLY A 126 -20.19 -5.07 -6.17
CA GLY A 126 -21.29 -4.96 -7.16
C GLY A 126 -21.72 -6.25 -7.91
N LYS A 127 -21.01 -7.37 -7.79
CA LYS A 127 -21.37 -8.64 -8.49
C LYS A 127 -22.37 -9.53 -7.72
N ARG A 128 -23.33 -8.92 -7.01
CA ARG A 128 -24.50 -9.61 -6.43
C ARG A 128 -25.78 -8.85 -6.73
N ALA A 129 -26.20 -8.79 -7.99
CA ALA A 129 -27.56 -8.43 -8.33
C ALA A 129 -27.89 -8.98 -9.71
N HIS A 130 -28.60 -10.11 -9.75
CA HIS A 130 -29.79 -10.34 -10.56
C HIS A 130 -30.23 -11.79 -10.37
N ALA A 131 -31.08 -12.01 -9.36
CA ALA A 131 -32.05 -13.09 -9.36
C ALA A 131 -33.41 -12.49 -8.92
N PRO A 132 -34.54 -12.96 -9.45
CA PRO A 132 -35.79 -12.20 -9.44
C PRO A 132 -36.42 -12.05 -8.06
N LEU A 133 -37.11 -10.91 -7.87
CA LEU A 133 -37.95 -10.58 -6.73
C LEU A 133 -39.09 -11.60 -6.61
N ASP A 134 -39.03 -12.52 -5.64
CA ASP A 134 -40.26 -13.14 -5.12
C ASP A 134 -40.15 -13.81 -3.75
N LYS A 135 -39.08 -13.57 -2.99
CA LYS A 135 -38.94 -14.12 -1.63
C LYS A 135 -38.44 -13.07 -0.63
N LEU A 136 -39.24 -12.03 -0.44
CA LEU A 136 -39.04 -10.99 0.59
C LEU A 136 -39.60 -11.37 1.99
N ALA A 137 -40.12 -12.58 2.17
CA ALA A 137 -40.70 -13.01 3.46
C ALA A 137 -39.80 -13.91 4.33
N ALA A 138 -38.56 -14.18 3.92
CA ALA A 138 -37.63 -15.06 4.66
C ALA A 138 -36.29 -14.39 5.03
N ALA A 139 -36.27 -13.05 5.05
CA ALA A 139 -35.05 -12.23 5.03
C ALA A 139 -34.38 -11.97 6.39
N GLU A 140 -34.76 -12.66 7.46
CA GLU A 140 -34.09 -12.53 8.77
C GLU A 140 -33.25 -13.74 9.19
N ALA A 141 -33.17 -14.80 8.38
CA ALA A 141 -32.51 -16.05 8.79
C ALA A 141 -31.28 -16.48 7.96
N ASN A 142 -30.80 -15.71 6.98
CA ASN A 142 -29.69 -16.16 6.12
C ASN A 142 -28.71 -15.05 5.74
N LYS A 143 -28.02 -14.49 6.75
CA LYS A 143 -26.80 -13.69 6.59
C LYS A 143 -25.54 -14.50 6.88
N GLU A 144 -25.57 -15.80 6.59
CA GLU A 144 -24.40 -16.68 6.63
C GLU A 144 -23.97 -17.08 5.22
N SER A 145 -22.65 -17.20 5.04
CA SER A 145 -21.89 -17.48 3.80
C SER A 145 -21.52 -16.22 2.98
N ASN A 146 -20.33 -15.64 3.12
CA ASN A 146 -19.02 -16.31 3.07
C ASN A 146 -17.92 -15.35 3.56
N GLN A 147 -18.06 -14.75 4.74
CA GLN A 147 -16.93 -14.05 5.37
C GLN A 147 -16.03 -15.12 5.99
N GLN A 148 -14.84 -15.31 5.42
CA GLN A 148 -13.83 -16.18 6.02
C GLN A 148 -13.29 -15.47 7.26
N PHE A 149 -13.54 -16.09 8.42
CA PHE A 149 -13.00 -15.67 9.69
C PHE A 149 -11.77 -16.51 10.02
N TYR A 150 -10.76 -15.88 10.59
CA TYR A 150 -9.64 -16.54 11.21
C TYR A 150 -9.92 -16.81 12.68
N THR A 151 -9.45 -17.94 13.15
CA THR A 151 -9.32 -18.26 14.56
C THR A 151 -8.15 -17.49 15.18
N THR A 152 -8.07 -17.49 16.52
CA THR A 152 -6.93 -16.87 17.22
C THR A 152 -5.61 -17.51 16.85
N SER A 153 -5.61 -18.83 16.61
CA SER A 153 -4.40 -19.60 16.32
C SER A 153 -3.92 -19.37 14.89
N GLU A 154 -4.84 -19.25 13.93
CA GLU A 154 -4.47 -18.87 12.56
C GLU A 154 -3.95 -17.43 12.50
N ALA A 155 -4.58 -16.51 13.23
CA ALA A 155 -4.11 -15.13 13.33
C ALA A 155 -2.76 -15.01 14.05
N ALA A 156 -2.51 -15.85 15.05
CA ALA A 156 -1.24 -15.94 15.77
C ALA A 156 -0.11 -16.37 14.85
N HIS A 157 -0.31 -17.47 14.11
CA HIS A 157 0.63 -17.94 13.11
C HIS A 157 0.94 -16.88 12.06
N LYS A 158 -0.10 -16.22 11.54
CA LYS A 158 0.03 -15.20 10.50
C LYS A 158 0.77 -13.94 10.93
N LEU A 159 0.64 -13.55 12.20
CA LEU A 159 1.31 -12.37 12.75
C LEU A 159 2.63 -12.70 13.47
N GLY A 160 3.00 -13.98 13.58
CA GLY A 160 4.15 -14.40 14.37
C GLY A 160 4.01 -14.08 15.86
N LEU A 161 2.78 -14.11 16.40
CA LEU A 161 2.46 -13.80 17.79
C LEU A 161 1.91 -15.01 18.52
N SER A 162 1.88 -14.97 19.85
CA SER A 162 1.20 -16.02 20.63
C SER A 162 -0.33 -15.91 20.57
N ASP A 163 -1.03 -17.04 20.64
CA ASP A 163 -2.50 -17.10 20.76
C ASP A 163 -3.05 -16.21 21.89
N GLN A 164 -2.33 -16.14 23.02
CA GLN A 164 -2.70 -15.32 24.17
C GLN A 164 -2.62 -13.81 23.84
N THR A 165 -1.59 -13.41 23.10
CA THR A 165 -1.45 -12.03 22.61
C THR A 165 -2.61 -11.67 21.69
N ILE A 166 -2.98 -12.57 20.77
CA ILE A 166 -4.11 -12.36 19.86
C ILE A 166 -5.43 -12.22 20.61
N ARG A 167 -5.69 -13.07 21.61
CA ARG A 167 -6.90 -12.97 22.45
C ARG A 167 -6.99 -11.60 23.14
N ARG A 168 -5.89 -11.14 23.75
CA ARG A 168 -5.82 -9.82 24.38
C ARG A 168 -6.04 -8.68 23.38
N MET A 169 -5.55 -8.83 22.15
CA MET A 169 -5.78 -7.87 21.07
C MET A 169 -7.25 -7.83 20.63
N CYS A 170 -7.93 -8.98 20.58
CA CYS A 170 -9.37 -9.05 20.32
C CYS A 170 -10.17 -8.36 21.43
N GLU A 171 -9.85 -8.63 22.70
CA GLU A 171 -10.50 -7.99 23.87
C GLU A 171 -10.32 -6.47 23.86
N ASN A 172 -9.13 -6.00 23.47
CA ASN A 172 -8.82 -4.58 23.35
C ASN A 172 -9.35 -3.93 22.06
N GLY A 173 -10.13 -4.65 21.25
CA GLY A 173 -10.75 -4.12 20.03
C GLY A 173 -9.75 -3.75 18.91
N LYS A 174 -8.55 -4.32 18.91
CA LYS A 174 -7.53 -4.06 17.87
C LYS A 174 -7.95 -4.62 16.51
N PHE A 175 -8.75 -5.68 16.50
CA PHE A 175 -9.32 -6.28 15.29
C PHE A 175 -10.76 -5.77 15.07
N LYS A 176 -10.98 -5.05 13.98
CA LYS A 176 -12.29 -4.49 13.64
C LYS A 176 -13.24 -5.62 13.25
N GLY A 177 -14.42 -5.65 13.86
CA GLY A 177 -15.43 -6.68 13.60
C GLY A 177 -15.08 -8.06 14.14
N ALA A 178 -14.09 -8.18 15.02
CA ALA A 178 -13.85 -9.42 15.74
C ALA A 178 -14.94 -9.65 16.79
N TYR A 179 -15.47 -10.87 16.84
CA TYR A 179 -16.51 -11.25 17.80
C TYR A 179 -16.22 -12.62 18.40
N ARG A 180 -16.85 -12.92 19.55
CA ARG A 180 -16.85 -14.27 20.14
C ARG A 180 -18.06 -15.02 19.63
N SER A 181 -17.81 -16.18 19.03
CA SER A 181 -18.86 -17.16 18.70
C SER A 181 -19.52 -17.69 19.97
N GLU A 182 -20.68 -18.32 19.84
CA GLU A 182 -21.42 -18.92 20.98
C GLU A 182 -20.58 -19.93 21.78
N GLY A 183 -19.60 -20.58 21.13
CA GLY A 183 -18.61 -21.46 21.78
C GLY A 183 -17.45 -20.75 22.48
N GLY A 184 -17.50 -19.42 22.65
CA GLY A 184 -16.46 -18.64 23.34
C GLY A 184 -15.17 -18.39 22.55
N HIS A 185 -15.06 -18.94 21.33
CA HIS A 185 -13.93 -18.74 20.43
C HIS A 185 -14.04 -17.42 19.67
N TRP A 186 -12.93 -16.70 19.55
CA TRP A 186 -12.85 -15.50 18.72
C TRP A 186 -12.88 -15.84 17.23
N ARG A 187 -13.55 -14.97 16.48
CA ARG A 187 -13.62 -14.95 15.03
C ARG A 187 -13.13 -13.60 14.56
N ILE A 188 -12.03 -13.59 13.82
CA ILE A 188 -11.36 -12.38 13.34
C ILE A 188 -11.59 -12.28 11.83
N PRO A 189 -12.23 -11.20 11.34
CA PRO A 189 -12.45 -11.05 9.90
C PRO A 189 -11.13 -10.99 9.12
N GLU A 190 -11.07 -11.64 7.95
CA GLU A 190 -9.91 -11.60 7.06
C GLU A 190 -9.50 -10.19 6.63
N ASP A 191 -10.44 -9.25 6.56
CA ASP A 191 -10.20 -7.84 6.19
C ASP A 191 -9.21 -7.11 7.13
N ASN A 192 -8.93 -7.67 8.31
CA ASN A 192 -7.92 -7.13 9.23
C ASN A 192 -6.47 -7.48 8.82
N PHE A 193 -6.30 -8.37 7.84
CA PHE A 193 -4.98 -8.84 7.41
C PHE A 193 -4.69 -8.40 5.97
N ILE A 194 -3.44 -7.97 5.73
CA ILE A 194 -3.00 -7.49 4.42
C ILE A 194 -2.65 -8.66 3.49
N THR A 195 -2.08 -9.74 4.04
CA THR A 195 -1.70 -10.93 3.27
C THR A 195 -2.88 -11.88 3.07
N SER A 196 -2.90 -12.57 1.94
CA SER A 196 -3.88 -13.63 1.63
C SER A 196 -3.35 -15.01 2.04
N LYS A 197 -4.24 -15.99 2.28
CA LYS A 197 -3.84 -17.39 2.60
C LYS A 197 -2.81 -17.98 1.65
N LYS A 198 -2.84 -17.60 0.37
CA LYS A 198 -1.89 -18.06 -0.65
C LYS A 198 -0.48 -17.49 -0.46
N GLN A 199 -0.38 -16.27 0.08
CA GLN A 199 0.90 -15.64 0.40
C GLN A 199 1.47 -16.23 1.68
N ASP A 200 0.62 -16.45 2.69
CA ASP A 200 1.02 -17.09 3.95
C ASP A 200 1.65 -18.47 3.68
N LYS A 201 1.01 -19.31 2.86
CA LYS A 201 1.57 -20.62 2.48
C LYS A 201 2.93 -20.55 1.77
N LYS A 202 3.13 -19.56 0.90
CA LYS A 202 4.43 -19.37 0.22
C LYS A 202 5.53 -18.95 1.19
N ILE A 203 5.17 -18.21 2.22
CA ILE A 203 6.09 -17.79 3.28
C ILE A 203 6.50 -19.02 4.10
N ASP A 204 5.56 -19.88 4.46
CA ASP A 204 5.84 -21.13 5.18
C ASP A 204 6.77 -22.05 4.39
N GLU A 205 6.49 -22.25 3.09
CA GLU A 205 7.35 -23.04 2.20
C GLU A 205 8.77 -22.45 2.07
N LEU A 206 8.91 -21.12 2.15
CA LEU A 206 10.22 -20.46 2.12
C LEU A 206 10.96 -20.65 3.44
N PHE A 207 10.28 -20.50 4.58
CA PHE A 207 10.88 -20.72 5.89
C PHE A 207 11.35 -22.16 6.07
N GLU A 208 10.56 -23.16 5.64
CA GLU A 208 10.99 -24.56 5.66
C GLU A 208 12.25 -24.81 4.81
N GLN A 209 12.43 -24.10 3.69
CA GLN A 209 13.64 -24.20 2.88
C GLN A 209 14.86 -23.59 3.59
N ILE A 210 14.68 -22.46 4.28
CA ILE A 210 15.75 -21.79 5.04
C ILE A 210 16.15 -22.68 6.22
N ASP A 211 15.19 -23.18 6.99
CA ASP A 211 15.45 -24.06 8.15
C ASP A 211 16.16 -25.34 7.72
N ARG A 212 15.77 -25.92 6.58
CA ARG A 212 16.47 -27.08 6.01
C ARG A 212 17.92 -26.74 5.66
N LYS A 213 18.17 -25.63 4.98
CA LYS A 213 19.53 -25.19 4.64
C LYS A 213 20.37 -24.88 5.86
N ASN A 214 19.80 -24.25 6.88
CA ASN A 214 20.51 -23.95 8.13
C ASN A 214 20.88 -25.25 8.87
N ARG A 215 19.99 -26.24 8.88
CA ARG A 215 20.29 -27.56 9.46
C ARG A 215 21.38 -28.32 8.70
N GLU A 216 21.42 -28.19 7.37
CA GLU A 216 22.45 -28.78 6.51
C GLU A 216 23.81 -28.08 6.64
N ALA A 217 23.82 -26.76 6.85
CA ALA A 217 25.04 -25.96 6.99
C ALA A 217 25.74 -26.13 8.35
N GLY A 218 25.07 -26.73 9.34
CA GLY A 218 25.59 -26.88 10.70
C GLY A 218 25.46 -25.60 11.53
N ASP A 219 25.61 -25.75 12.85
CA ASP A 219 25.60 -24.60 13.76
C ASP A 219 26.88 -23.79 13.54
N VAL A 220 26.76 -22.47 13.42
CA VAL A 220 27.92 -21.59 13.31
C VAL A 220 28.43 -21.39 14.73
N ASP A 221 29.55 -22.02 15.08
CA ASP A 221 30.18 -21.80 16.38
C ASP A 221 30.72 -20.35 16.43
N GLU A 222 30.02 -19.51 17.19
CA GLU A 222 30.33 -18.08 17.32
C GLU A 222 31.67 -17.81 18.04
N PHE A 223 32.36 -18.85 18.52
CA PHE A 223 33.64 -18.75 19.23
C PHE A 223 34.88 -19.05 18.36
N ASP A 224 34.71 -19.40 17.08
CA ASP A 224 35.81 -19.59 16.11
C ASP A 224 35.89 -18.41 15.11
N LEU A 225 36.12 -17.18 15.63
CA LEU A 225 36.38 -15.95 14.85
C LEU A 225 37.74 -15.34 15.18
#